data_AF-A0A7X3HRI4-F1
#
_entry.id   AF-A0A7X3HRI4-F1
#
_cell.length_a   1.000
_cell.length_b   1.000
_cell.length_c   1.000
_cell.angle_alpha   90.00
_cell.angle_beta   90.00
_cell.angle_gamma   90.00
#
_symmetry.space_group_name_H-M   'P 1'
#
loop_
_entity.id
_entity.type
_entity.pdbx_description
1 polymer ?
#
loop_
_entity_poly.entity_id
_entity_poly.type
_entity_poly.pdbx_seq_one_letter_code
_entity_poly.pdbx_strand_id
1 'polypeptide(L)'
;MARIQTLWADIARLYRDHYWVAVLMWLPGIAMLAMQRPAEMIGCALATCLLTLAYQATLSAYGLHLEHRIDSEDVGFLHVRIDGIDLGAVPENEYAAIRHRAAFSLSTYLRQLCNAGVLAVNVCRWLARYVPLMMFWTAVGALLLDGTGTVTGIKSILLAAQVAPERLSDLLALFLRATLLVAMMGALFAYRQFGFRNEFRAEWQHALRNRLDLPSTGDLSLHRMRGNESVPVRDGAEFRAFLRKRYRFGATNGGLLDGVAQ
;
A
#
# COMPACT_ATOMS: atom_id res chain seq x y z
N MET A 1 -17.50 -20.16 -12.29
CA MET A 1 -16.22 -20.90 -12.18
C MET A 1 -15.07 -20.24 -12.95
N ALA A 2 -15.25 -19.81 -14.20
CA ALA A 2 -14.14 -19.30 -15.02
C ALA A 2 -13.36 -18.09 -14.44
N ARG A 3 -14.01 -17.17 -13.71
CA ARG A 3 -13.32 -16.06 -13.02
C ARG A 3 -12.34 -16.52 -11.93
N ILE A 4 -12.66 -17.60 -11.23
CA ILE A 4 -11.80 -18.15 -10.18
C ILE A 4 -10.58 -18.81 -10.82
N GLN A 5 -10.75 -19.52 -11.94
CA GLN A 5 -9.65 -20.09 -12.71
C GLN A 5 -8.68 -19.01 -13.21
N THR A 6 -9.19 -17.88 -13.72
CA THR A 6 -8.32 -16.76 -14.14
C THR A 6 -7.52 -16.17 -12.98
N LEU A 7 -8.12 -16.04 -11.79
CA LEU A 7 -7.40 -15.56 -10.61
C LEU A 7 -6.29 -16.52 -10.19
N TRP A 8 -6.57 -17.82 -10.20
CA TRP A 8 -5.55 -18.83 -9.90
C TRP A 8 -4.41 -18.84 -10.91
N ALA A 9 -4.72 -18.71 -12.20
CA ALA A 9 -3.70 -18.59 -13.24
C ALA A 9 -2.83 -17.34 -13.04
N ASP A 10 -3.44 -16.21 -12.70
CA ASP A 10 -2.71 -14.95 -12.43
C ASP A 10 -1.79 -15.10 -11.21
N ILE A 11 -2.25 -15.74 -10.11
CA ILE A 11 -1.42 -15.99 -8.93
C ILE A 11 -0.29 -16.98 -9.25
N ALA A 12 -0.60 -18.10 -9.90
CA ALA A 12 0.40 -19.10 -10.29
C ALA A 12 1.49 -18.49 -11.17
N ARG A 13 1.09 -17.61 -12.10
CA ARG A 13 2.02 -16.85 -12.93
C ARG A 13 2.96 -15.97 -12.11
N LEU A 14 2.43 -15.23 -11.12
CA LEU A 14 3.26 -14.40 -10.25
C LEU A 14 4.31 -15.23 -9.50
N TYR A 15 3.92 -16.40 -9.00
CA TYR A 15 4.84 -17.31 -8.30
C TYR A 15 5.91 -17.90 -9.23
N ARG A 16 5.58 -18.13 -10.49
CA ARG A 16 6.52 -18.65 -11.50
C ARG A 16 7.51 -17.58 -11.95
N ASP A 17 7.02 -16.40 -12.33
CA ASP A 17 7.81 -15.36 -12.98
C ASP A 17 8.51 -14.45 -11.95
N HIS A 18 7.90 -14.28 -10.76
CA HIS A 18 8.36 -13.35 -9.71
C HIS A 18 8.23 -13.94 -8.29
N TYR A 19 8.75 -15.15 -8.08
CA TYR A 19 8.68 -15.89 -6.80
C TYR A 19 8.95 -15.03 -5.56
N TRP A 20 10.07 -14.28 -5.54
CA TRP A 20 10.46 -13.49 -4.37
C TRP A 20 9.48 -12.37 -4.05
N VAL A 21 8.88 -11.74 -5.07
CA VAL A 21 7.87 -10.71 -4.88
C VAL A 21 6.62 -11.32 -4.23
N ALA A 22 6.18 -12.49 -4.71
CA ALA A 22 5.05 -13.21 -4.12
C ALA A 22 5.29 -13.58 -2.65
N VAL A 23 6.48 -14.09 -2.33
CA VAL A 23 6.86 -14.44 -0.94
C VAL A 23 6.89 -13.20 -0.03
N LEU A 24 7.49 -12.09 -0.47
CA LEU A 24 7.56 -10.87 0.33
C LEU A 24 6.18 -10.29 0.65
N MET A 25 5.19 -10.46 -0.24
CA MET A 25 3.82 -10.02 0.01
C MET A 25 3.13 -10.74 1.18
N TRP A 26 3.61 -11.92 1.58
CA TRP A 26 3.08 -12.62 2.74
C TRP A 26 3.63 -12.10 4.07
N LEU A 27 4.80 -11.45 4.09
CA LEU A 27 5.45 -11.04 5.33
C LEU A 27 4.58 -10.12 6.20
N PRO A 28 3.89 -9.09 5.68
CA PRO A 28 3.00 -8.27 6.50
C PRO A 28 1.88 -9.09 7.15
N GLY A 29 1.36 -10.07 6.41
CA GLY A 29 0.32 -10.96 6.89
C GLY A 29 0.78 -11.90 7.99
N ILE A 30 1.95 -12.51 7.81
CA ILE A 30 2.57 -13.39 8.83
C ILE A 30 2.89 -12.58 10.09
N ALA A 31 3.45 -11.38 9.94
CA ALA A 31 3.72 -10.49 11.06
C ALA A 31 2.44 -10.11 11.81
N MET A 32 1.37 -9.77 11.08
CA MET A 32 0.07 -9.45 11.69
C MET A 32 -0.49 -10.65 12.47
N LEU A 33 -0.36 -11.86 11.96
CA LEU A 33 -0.82 -13.08 12.62
C LEU A 33 -0.02 -13.42 13.87
N ALA A 34 1.30 -13.21 13.84
CA ALA A 34 2.16 -13.42 15.00
C ALA A 34 1.79 -12.52 16.20
N MET A 35 1.07 -11.41 15.96
CA MET A 35 0.61 -10.49 16.99
C MET A 35 -0.79 -10.80 17.55
N GLN A 36 -1.53 -11.75 16.96
CA GLN A 36 -2.90 -12.04 17.37
C GLN A 36 -3.00 -13.05 18.52
N ARG A 37 -4.07 -12.93 19.31
CA ARG A 37 -4.43 -13.95 20.31
C ARG A 37 -4.98 -15.20 19.59
N PRO A 38 -4.81 -16.42 20.15
CA PRO A 38 -5.27 -17.65 19.49
C PRO A 38 -6.75 -17.66 19.09
N ALA A 39 -7.62 -17.05 19.90
CA ALA A 39 -9.05 -16.96 19.64
C ALA A 39 -9.42 -16.11 18.40
N GLU A 40 -8.60 -15.12 18.05
CA GLU A 40 -8.83 -14.18 16.94
C GLU A 40 -8.02 -14.55 15.68
N MET A 41 -7.12 -15.53 15.81
CA MET A 41 -6.14 -15.89 14.79
C MET A 41 -6.79 -16.40 13.50
N ILE A 42 -7.84 -17.23 13.58
CA ILE A 42 -8.49 -17.83 12.40
C ILE A 42 -9.11 -16.75 11.51
N GLY A 43 -9.87 -15.82 12.10
CA GLY A 43 -10.52 -14.73 11.35
C GLY A 43 -9.48 -13.82 10.70
N CYS A 44 -8.44 -13.43 11.45
CA CYS A 44 -7.34 -12.64 10.92
C CYS A 44 -6.58 -13.37 9.80
N ALA A 45 -6.38 -14.69 9.92
CA ALA A 45 -5.66 -15.48 8.93
C ALA A 45 -6.43 -15.54 7.62
N LEU A 46 -7.74 -15.81 7.68
CA LEU A 46 -8.60 -15.83 6.49
C LEU A 46 -8.63 -14.46 5.82
N ALA A 47 -8.84 -13.38 6.57
CA ALA A 47 -8.85 -12.02 6.03
C ALA A 47 -7.52 -11.66 5.35
N THR A 48 -6.40 -11.96 6.02
CA THR A 48 -5.05 -11.71 5.51
C THR A 48 -4.78 -12.52 4.25
N CYS A 49 -5.09 -13.81 4.24
CA CYS A 49 -4.94 -14.66 3.06
C CYS A 49 -5.73 -14.12 1.87
N LEU A 50 -7.01 -13.77 2.08
CA LEU A 50 -7.86 -13.23 1.01
C LEU A 50 -7.31 -11.91 0.46
N LEU A 51 -6.87 -11.00 1.33
CA LEU A 51 -6.29 -9.72 0.93
C LEU A 51 -4.97 -9.90 0.16
N THR A 52 -4.08 -10.75 0.65
CA THR A 52 -2.78 -11.03 -0.01
C THR A 52 -3.00 -11.68 -1.37
N LEU A 53 -3.89 -12.67 -1.48
CA LEU A 53 -4.21 -13.32 -2.75
C LEU A 53 -4.88 -12.35 -3.74
N ALA A 54 -5.80 -11.50 -3.27
CA ALA A 54 -6.43 -10.48 -4.10
C ALA A 54 -5.39 -9.45 -4.61
N TYR A 55 -4.45 -9.04 -3.75
CA TYR A 55 -3.37 -8.14 -4.12
C TYR A 55 -2.41 -8.78 -5.12
N GLN A 56 -1.99 -10.03 -4.91
CA GLN A 56 -1.16 -10.80 -5.83
C GLN A 56 -1.82 -10.98 -7.20
N ALA A 57 -3.11 -11.34 -7.23
CA ALA A 57 -3.86 -11.45 -8.47
C ALA A 57 -3.95 -10.11 -9.21
N THR A 58 -4.20 -9.01 -8.48
CA THR A 58 -4.24 -7.65 -9.05
C THR A 58 -2.87 -7.24 -9.59
N LEU A 59 -1.79 -7.54 -8.89
CA LEU A 59 -0.42 -7.25 -9.33
C LEU A 59 -0.06 -8.05 -10.59
N SER A 60 -0.41 -9.33 -10.63
CA SER A 60 -0.17 -10.17 -11.81
C SER A 60 -0.96 -9.67 -13.02
N ALA A 61 -2.23 -9.31 -12.84
CA ALA A 61 -3.04 -8.69 -13.87
C ALA A 61 -2.48 -7.32 -14.32
N TYR A 62 -1.84 -6.58 -13.41
CA TYR A 62 -1.15 -5.34 -13.73
C TYR A 62 0.11 -5.60 -14.57
N GLY A 63 0.89 -6.63 -14.25
CA GLY A 63 2.03 -7.06 -15.08
C GLY A 63 1.60 -7.42 -16.50
N LEU A 64 0.56 -8.25 -16.63
CA LEU A 64 -0.08 -8.57 -17.92
C LEU A 64 -0.51 -7.34 -18.71
N HIS A 65 -1.11 -6.37 -18.03
CA HIS A 65 -1.52 -5.13 -18.67
C HIS A 65 -0.33 -4.34 -19.22
N LEU A 66 0.78 -4.30 -18.48
CA LEU A 66 2.00 -3.62 -18.91
C LEU A 66 2.69 -4.36 -20.05
N GLU A 67 2.80 -5.69 -19.98
CA GLU A 67 3.34 -6.52 -21.07
C GLU A 67 2.57 -6.31 -22.37
N HIS A 68 1.24 -6.30 -22.32
CA HIS A 68 0.44 -6.02 -23.50
C HIS A 68 0.71 -4.63 -24.11
N ARG A 69 1.07 -3.63 -23.29
CA ARG A 69 1.48 -2.30 -23.76
C ARG A 69 2.92 -2.25 -24.26
N ILE A 70 3.79 -3.15 -23.79
CA ILE A 70 5.15 -3.29 -24.28
C ILE A 70 5.13 -3.90 -25.69
N ASP A 71 4.27 -4.91 -25.89
CA ASP A 71 4.14 -5.65 -27.15
C ASP A 71 3.25 -4.93 -28.17
N SER A 72 2.44 -3.95 -27.75
CA SER A 72 1.63 -3.18 -28.68
C SER A 72 2.50 -2.31 -29.58
N GLU A 73 2.36 -2.47 -30.90
CA GLU A 73 3.02 -1.63 -31.91
C GLU A 73 2.48 -0.19 -31.97
N ASP A 74 1.51 0.16 -31.11
CA ASP A 74 0.96 1.51 -31.03
C ASP A 74 2.05 2.52 -30.69
N VAL A 75 2.34 3.40 -31.66
CA VAL A 75 3.42 4.42 -31.59
C VAL A 75 3.00 5.65 -30.75
N GLY A 76 2.26 5.42 -29.67
CA GLY A 76 1.84 6.48 -28.76
C GLY A 76 3.05 7.10 -28.05
N PHE A 77 3.11 8.43 -27.99
CA PHE A 77 4.09 9.15 -27.20
C PHE A 77 3.45 9.77 -25.95
N LEU A 78 4.15 9.65 -24.83
CA LEU A 78 3.81 10.28 -23.57
C LEU A 78 4.74 11.47 -23.34
N HIS A 79 4.17 12.66 -23.25
CA HIS A 79 4.90 13.88 -22.94
C HIS A 79 5.12 13.99 -21.43
N VAL A 80 6.38 14.23 -21.06
CA VAL A 80 6.82 14.37 -19.67
C VAL A 80 6.90 15.86 -19.34
N ARG A 81 6.10 16.28 -18.35
CA ARG A 81 6.11 17.63 -17.81
C ARG A 81 6.65 17.66 -16.39
N ILE A 82 7.56 18.58 -16.12
CA ILE A 82 7.98 18.92 -14.76
C ILE A 82 7.56 20.37 -14.51
N ASP A 83 6.77 20.58 -13.46
CA ASP A 83 6.31 21.91 -13.04
C ASP A 83 5.65 22.73 -14.18
N GLY A 84 4.97 22.03 -15.10
CA GLY A 84 4.24 22.62 -16.24
C GLY A 84 5.06 22.78 -17.53
N ILE A 85 6.36 22.51 -17.51
CA ILE A 85 7.25 22.63 -18.68
C ILE A 85 7.38 21.26 -19.36
N ASP A 86 7.11 21.20 -20.67
CA ASP A 86 7.34 20.01 -21.50
C ASP A 86 8.86 19.81 -21.71
N LEU A 87 9.38 18.68 -21.22
CA LEU A 87 10.83 18.40 -21.22
C LEU A 87 11.22 17.22 -22.11
N GLY A 88 10.27 16.40 -22.53
CA GLY A 88 10.55 15.27 -23.40
C GLY A 88 9.32 14.44 -23.72
N ALA A 89 9.49 13.50 -24.64
CA ALA A 89 8.48 12.51 -24.99
C ALA A 89 9.09 11.11 -24.86
N VAL A 90 8.32 10.16 -24.34
CA VAL A 90 8.71 8.76 -24.21
C VAL A 90 7.69 7.89 -24.93
N PRO A 91 8.12 6.94 -25.76
CA PRO A 91 7.24 5.93 -26.33
C PRO A 91 6.45 5.20 -25.25
N GLU A 92 5.18 4.89 -25.51
CA GLU A 92 4.30 4.27 -24.54
C GLU A 92 4.77 2.87 -24.11
N ASN A 93 5.31 2.09 -25.05
CA ASN A 93 5.90 0.77 -24.79
C ASN A 93 7.13 0.86 -23.89
N GLU A 94 8.01 1.85 -24.11
CA GLU A 94 9.18 2.10 -23.28
C GLU A 94 8.77 2.52 -21.86
N TYR A 95 7.78 3.39 -21.73
CA TYR A 95 7.22 3.76 -20.43
C TYR A 95 6.61 2.55 -19.70
N ALA A 96 5.88 1.69 -20.40
CA ALA A 96 5.32 0.46 -19.84
C ALA A 96 6.41 -0.50 -19.35
N ALA A 97 7.52 -0.62 -20.09
CA ALA A 97 8.68 -1.42 -19.68
C ALA A 97 9.35 -0.87 -18.41
N ILE A 98 9.52 0.45 -18.31
CA ILE A 98 10.04 1.11 -17.10
C ILE A 98 9.13 0.82 -15.89
N ARG A 99 7.82 0.97 -16.06
CA ARG A 99 6.83 0.67 -15.02
C ARG A 99 6.85 -0.80 -14.62
N HIS A 100 6.97 -1.71 -15.58
CA HIS A 100 7.03 -3.16 -15.34
C HIS A 100 8.24 -3.50 -14.49
N ARG A 101 9.43 -3.04 -14.88
CA ARG A 101 10.66 -3.22 -14.12
C ARG A 101 10.54 -2.66 -12.69
N ALA A 102 9.96 -1.48 -12.52
CA ALA A 102 9.79 -0.88 -11.19
C ALA A 102 8.81 -1.67 -10.31
N ALA A 103 7.72 -2.19 -10.88
CA ALA A 103 6.67 -2.92 -10.16
C ALA A 103 7.11 -4.32 -9.68
N PHE A 104 7.99 -4.98 -10.42
CA PHE A 104 8.48 -6.34 -10.12
C PHE A 104 9.94 -6.39 -9.63
N SER A 105 10.56 -5.24 -9.36
CA SER A 105 11.91 -5.17 -8.80
C SER A 105 11.92 -5.53 -7.32
N LEU A 106 12.66 -6.59 -6.96
CA LEU A 106 12.86 -7.02 -5.58
C LEU A 106 13.45 -5.91 -4.69
N SER A 107 14.39 -5.11 -5.22
CA SER A 107 15.02 -4.03 -4.47
C SER A 107 14.01 -2.94 -4.05
N THR A 108 12.97 -2.72 -4.86
CA THR A 108 11.89 -1.78 -4.55
C THR A 108 11.04 -2.28 -3.39
N TYR A 109 10.72 -3.58 -3.34
CA TYR A 109 10.00 -4.18 -2.21
C TYR A 109 10.80 -4.11 -0.91
N LEU A 110 12.10 -4.40 -0.96
CA LEU A 110 12.96 -4.31 0.23
C LEU A 110 13.05 -2.87 0.75
N ARG A 111 13.23 -1.89 -0.14
CA ARG A 111 13.18 -0.47 0.23
C ARG A 111 11.83 -0.07 0.82
N GLN A 112 10.73 -0.55 0.24
CA GLN A 112 9.38 -0.28 0.74
C GLN A 112 9.16 -0.89 2.14
N LEU A 113 9.71 -2.07 2.41
CA LEU A 113 9.67 -2.72 3.72
C LEU A 113 10.50 -1.96 4.74
N CYS A 114 11.71 -1.52 4.39
CA CYS A 114 12.52 -0.65 5.23
C CYS A 114 11.79 0.66 5.55
N ASN A 115 11.17 1.31 4.54
CA ASN A 115 10.37 2.52 4.75
C ASN A 115 9.17 2.28 5.67
N ALA A 116 8.50 1.13 5.55
CA ALA A 116 7.43 0.75 6.46
C ALA A 116 7.94 0.55 7.89
N GLY A 117 9.14 -0.01 8.06
CA GLY A 117 9.82 -0.11 9.36
C GLY A 117 10.15 1.26 9.95
N VAL A 118 10.70 2.18 9.15
CA VAL A 118 10.97 3.58 9.57
C VAL A 118 9.68 4.29 9.97
N LEU A 119 8.61 4.13 9.18
CA LEU A 119 7.27 4.62 9.50
C LEU A 119 6.80 4.10 10.87
N ALA A 120 6.91 2.79 11.12
CA ALA A 120 6.52 2.17 12.39
C ALA A 120 7.32 2.75 13.58
N VAL A 121 8.64 2.88 13.44
CA VAL A 121 9.49 3.50 14.48
C VAL A 121 9.11 4.96 14.73
N ASN A 122 8.83 5.73 13.67
CA ASN A 122 8.40 7.12 13.78
C ASN A 122 7.04 7.24 14.46
N VAL A 123 6.08 6.36 14.15
CA VAL A 123 4.79 6.29 14.83
C VAL A 123 4.97 5.94 16.30
N CYS A 124 5.82 4.96 16.64
CA CYS A 124 6.13 4.62 18.03
C CYS A 124 6.77 5.80 18.79
N ARG A 125 7.70 6.52 18.17
CA ARG A 125 8.30 7.74 18.74
C ARG A 125 7.28 8.84 18.95
N TRP A 126 6.38 9.03 17.99
CA TRP A 126 5.29 9.98 18.10
C TRP A 126 4.36 9.60 19.26
N LEU A 127 3.93 8.34 19.33
CA LEU A 127 3.11 7.84 20.44
C LEU A 127 3.78 8.02 21.80
N ALA A 128 5.06 7.66 21.93
CA ALA A 128 5.82 7.83 23.16
C ALA A 128 5.91 9.28 23.63
N ARG A 129 5.87 10.26 22.70
CA ARG A 129 5.87 11.69 23.02
C ARG A 129 4.47 12.22 23.34
N TYR A 130 3.48 11.89 22.53
CA TYR A 130 2.16 12.53 22.59
C TYR A 130 1.19 11.84 23.55
N VAL A 131 1.32 10.53 23.79
CA VAL A 131 0.43 9.83 24.74
C VAL A 131 0.59 10.37 26.17
N PRO A 132 1.81 10.51 26.74
CA PRO A 132 1.96 11.07 28.08
C PRO A 132 1.46 12.52 28.16
N LEU A 133 1.72 13.31 27.11
CA LEU A 133 1.28 14.70 27.03
C LEU A 133 -0.26 14.79 27.03
N MET A 134 -0.92 13.97 26.21
CA MET A 134 -2.39 13.92 26.17
C MET A 134 -2.95 13.45 27.50
N MET A 135 -2.40 12.38 28.09
CA MET A 135 -2.83 11.88 29.41
C MET A 135 -2.70 12.95 30.50
N PHE A 136 -1.60 13.70 30.49
CA PHE A 136 -1.38 14.82 31.41
C PHE A 136 -2.46 15.90 31.25
N TRP A 137 -2.70 16.37 30.03
CA TRP A 137 -3.70 17.42 29.79
C TRP A 137 -5.13 16.94 30.03
N THR A 138 -5.46 15.67 29.74
CA THR A 138 -6.77 15.11 30.10
C THR A 138 -6.96 15.05 31.61
N ALA A 139 -5.91 14.72 32.38
CA ALA A 139 -5.99 14.70 33.83
C ALA A 139 -6.17 16.12 34.41
N VAL A 140 -5.43 17.10 33.89
CA VAL A 140 -5.59 18.52 34.26
C VAL A 140 -6.99 19.02 33.93
N GLY A 141 -7.49 18.76 32.73
CA GLY A 141 -8.83 19.15 32.31
C GLY A 141 -9.92 18.51 33.17
N ALA A 142 -9.81 17.23 33.48
CA ALA A 142 -10.74 16.53 34.37
C ALA A 142 -10.74 17.13 35.79
N LEU A 143 -9.57 17.45 36.34
CA LEU A 143 -9.44 18.11 37.65
C LEU A 143 -10.09 19.51 37.68
N LEU A 144 -9.97 20.27 36.59
CA LEU A 144 -10.59 21.59 36.48
C LEU A 144 -12.12 21.53 36.35
N LEU A 145 -12.66 20.47 35.74
CA LEU A 145 -14.11 20.29 35.55
C LEU A 145 -14.80 19.69 36.78
N ASP A 146 -14.20 18.66 37.39
CA ASP A 146 -14.70 18.02 38.61
C ASP A 146 -13.51 17.41 39.39
N GLY A 147 -12.90 18.21 40.25
CA GLY A 147 -11.77 17.79 41.07
C GLY A 147 -12.11 16.61 41.99
N THR A 148 -13.31 16.61 42.57
CA THR A 148 -13.75 15.56 43.50
C THR A 148 -13.98 14.21 42.81
N GLY A 149 -14.69 14.20 41.69
CA GLY A 149 -14.93 12.99 40.89
C GLY A 149 -13.63 12.44 40.28
N THR A 150 -12.76 13.32 39.79
CA THR A 150 -11.48 12.92 39.19
C THR A 150 -10.53 12.29 40.20
N VAL A 151 -10.36 12.89 41.39
CA VAL A 151 -9.53 12.30 42.46
C VAL A 151 -10.08 10.93 42.90
N THR A 152 -11.41 10.81 42.99
CA THR A 152 -12.07 9.54 43.34
C THR A 152 -11.84 8.48 42.26
N GLY A 153 -11.93 8.86 40.98
CA GLY A 153 -11.62 8.00 39.84
C GLY A 153 -10.17 7.52 39.84
N ILE A 154 -9.19 8.42 40.00
CA ILE A 154 -7.77 8.05 40.08
C ILE A 154 -7.51 7.10 41.26
N LYS A 155 -8.09 7.37 42.44
CA LYS A 155 -8.00 6.47 43.60
C LYS A 155 -8.60 5.10 43.31
N SER A 156 -9.75 5.04 42.63
CA SER A 156 -10.37 3.76 42.27
C SER A 156 -9.51 2.94 41.31
N ILE A 157 -8.83 3.59 40.36
CA ILE A 157 -7.90 2.92 39.44
C ILE A 157 -6.68 2.41 40.19
N LEU A 158 -6.10 3.21 41.08
CA LEU A 158 -4.96 2.80 41.91
C LEU A 158 -5.30 1.65 42.86
N LEU A 159 -6.48 1.67 43.48
CA LEU A 159 -6.95 0.58 44.34
C LEU A 159 -7.25 -0.68 43.52
N ALA A 160 -7.88 -0.54 42.35
CA ALA A 160 -8.11 -1.66 41.44
C ALA A 160 -6.78 -2.28 40.97
N ALA A 161 -5.74 -1.46 40.76
CA ALA A 161 -4.40 -1.92 40.42
C ALA A 161 -3.77 -2.79 41.52
N GLN A 162 -4.02 -2.46 42.79
CA GLN A 162 -3.49 -3.21 43.93
C GLN A 162 -4.24 -4.53 44.17
N VAL A 163 -5.56 -4.54 43.96
CA VAL A 163 -6.41 -5.69 44.27
C VAL A 163 -6.48 -6.70 43.12
N ALA A 164 -6.46 -6.23 41.87
CA ALA A 164 -6.59 -7.06 40.68
C ALA A 164 -5.67 -6.55 39.55
N PRO A 165 -4.34 -6.78 39.64
CA PRO A 165 -3.37 -6.27 38.68
C PRO A 165 -3.64 -6.72 37.24
N GLU A 166 -4.23 -7.91 37.08
CA GLU A 166 -4.63 -8.46 35.78
C GLU A 166 -5.65 -7.57 35.06
N ARG A 167 -6.66 -7.05 35.78
CA ARG A 167 -7.67 -6.15 35.19
C ARG A 167 -7.09 -4.84 34.72
N LEU A 168 -6.13 -4.29 35.47
CA LEU A 168 -5.42 -3.09 35.05
C LEU A 168 -4.60 -3.37 33.78
N SER A 169 -3.93 -4.51 33.71
CA SER A 169 -3.15 -4.90 32.53
C SER A 169 -4.02 -5.03 31.28
N ASP A 170 -5.24 -5.58 31.41
CA ASP A 170 -6.20 -5.68 30.31
C ASP A 170 -6.72 -4.31 29.87
N LEU A 171 -7.02 -3.41 30.81
CA LEU A 171 -7.45 -2.04 30.48
C LEU A 171 -6.33 -1.24 29.80
N LEU A 172 -5.09 -1.35 30.27
CA LEU A 172 -3.93 -0.75 29.64
C LEU A 172 -3.69 -1.32 28.25
N ALA A 173 -3.82 -2.64 28.08
CA ALA A 173 -3.72 -3.28 26.78
C ALA A 173 -4.81 -2.80 25.82
N LEU A 174 -6.05 -2.64 26.29
CA LEU A 174 -7.15 -2.09 25.50
C LEU A 174 -6.89 -0.64 25.10
N PHE A 175 -6.44 0.20 26.03
CA PHE A 175 -6.07 1.59 25.76
C PHE A 175 -4.94 1.70 24.73
N LEU A 176 -3.90 0.87 24.88
CA LEU A 176 -2.78 0.84 23.95
C LEU A 176 -3.23 0.38 22.56
N ARG A 177 -4.10 -0.64 22.46
CA ARG A 177 -4.68 -1.10 21.19
C ARG A 177 -5.50 -0.01 20.51
N ALA A 178 -6.38 0.68 21.26
CA ALA A 178 -7.18 1.76 20.74
C ALA A 178 -6.30 2.93 20.25
N THR A 179 -5.28 3.29 21.03
CA THR A 179 -4.33 4.35 20.68
C THR A 179 -3.53 3.98 19.43
N LEU A 180 -3.07 2.73 19.33
CA LEU A 180 -2.34 2.23 18.17
C LEU A 180 -3.24 2.20 16.92
N LEU A 181 -4.52 1.82 17.06
CA LEU A 181 -5.49 1.87 15.97
C LEU A 181 -5.68 3.31 15.44
N VAL A 182 -5.86 4.28 16.34
CA VAL A 182 -5.97 5.70 15.97
C VAL A 182 -4.69 6.19 15.30
N ALA A 183 -3.52 5.82 15.83
CA ALA A 183 -2.24 6.18 15.24
C ALA A 183 -2.01 5.55 13.88
N MET A 184 -2.43 4.30 13.67
CA MET A 184 -2.40 3.63 12.37
C MET A 184 -3.35 4.30 11.38
N MET A 185 -4.58 4.64 11.79
CA MET A 185 -5.50 5.42 10.95
C MET A 185 -4.89 6.77 10.58
N GLY A 186 -4.33 7.49 11.55
CA GLY A 186 -3.61 8.74 11.32
C GLY A 186 -2.44 8.55 10.36
N ALA A 187 -1.66 7.47 10.52
CA ALA A 187 -0.56 7.15 9.63
C ALA A 187 -1.04 6.81 8.20
N LEU A 188 -2.23 6.23 8.00
CA LEU A 188 -2.78 6.01 6.65
C LEU A 188 -3.12 7.32 5.93
N PHE A 189 -3.64 8.32 6.64
CA PHE A 189 -4.01 9.62 6.05
C PHE A 189 -2.83 10.60 6.00
N ALA A 190 -1.91 10.53 6.96
CA ALA A 190 -0.78 11.42 7.12
C ALA A 190 0.57 10.71 6.91
N TYR A 191 0.61 9.63 6.14
CA TYR A 191 1.82 8.81 5.95
C TYR A 191 3.05 9.63 5.54
N ARG A 192 2.83 10.70 4.75
CA ARG A 192 3.88 11.64 4.33
C ARG A 192 4.54 12.36 5.51
N GLN A 193 3.78 12.72 6.56
CA GLN A 193 4.30 13.39 7.76
C GLN A 193 5.24 12.49 8.56
N PHE A 194 5.04 11.17 8.47
CA PHE A 194 5.90 10.19 9.11
C PHE A 194 7.07 9.72 8.23
N GLY A 195 7.28 10.36 7.07
CA GLY A 195 8.39 10.08 6.17
C GLY A 195 8.19 8.88 5.25
N PHE A 196 6.97 8.35 5.14
CA PHE A 196 6.72 7.21 4.24
C PHE A 196 6.74 7.68 2.79
N ARG A 197 7.71 7.16 2.03
CA ARG A 197 7.85 7.38 0.59
C ARG A 197 7.34 6.16 -0.17
N ASN A 198 6.64 6.42 -1.27
CA ASN A 198 6.26 5.39 -2.23
C ASN A 198 7.47 5.05 -3.11
N GLU A 199 8.15 3.96 -2.80
CA GLU A 199 9.41 3.56 -3.46
C GLU A 199 9.17 3.08 -4.88
N PHE A 200 8.00 2.49 -5.18
CA PHE A 200 7.61 2.17 -6.55
C PHE A 200 7.53 3.42 -7.41
N ARG A 201 6.91 4.49 -6.88
CA ARG A 201 6.84 5.77 -7.59
C ARG A 201 8.22 6.39 -7.78
N ALA A 202 9.04 6.35 -6.74
CA ALA A 202 10.40 6.86 -6.78
C ALA A 202 11.24 6.15 -7.86
N GLU A 203 11.15 4.82 -7.95
CA GLU A 203 11.94 4.02 -8.88
C GLU A 203 11.61 4.33 -10.34
N TRP A 204 10.34 4.30 -10.74
CA TRP A 204 9.99 4.58 -12.13
C TRP A 204 10.23 6.05 -12.51
N GLN A 205 10.03 6.98 -11.58
CA GLN A 205 10.35 8.40 -11.83
C GLN A 205 11.87 8.60 -11.98
N HIS A 206 12.68 7.90 -11.18
CA HIS A 206 14.14 7.96 -11.30
C HIS A 206 14.60 7.38 -12.64
N ALA A 207 14.10 6.21 -13.03
CA ALA A 207 14.39 5.59 -14.32
C ALA A 207 13.99 6.50 -15.50
N LEU A 208 12.80 7.12 -15.43
CA LEU A 208 12.31 8.05 -16.45
C LEU A 208 13.17 9.31 -16.55
N ARG A 209 13.60 9.87 -15.41
CA ARG A 209 14.49 11.03 -15.39
C ARG A 209 15.86 10.72 -15.97
N ASN A 210 16.45 9.60 -15.59
CA ASN A 210 17.74 9.17 -16.16
C ASN A 210 17.64 8.94 -17.67
N ARG A 211 16.49 8.44 -18.15
CA ARG A 211 16.26 8.18 -19.57
C ARG A 211 16.15 9.45 -20.43
N LEU A 212 15.62 10.53 -19.84
CA LEU A 212 15.37 11.81 -20.50
C LEU A 212 16.37 12.91 -20.09
N ASP A 213 17.40 12.56 -19.29
CA ASP A 213 18.36 13.49 -18.70
C ASP A 213 17.70 14.68 -17.97
N LEU A 214 16.65 14.38 -17.19
CA LEU A 214 15.84 15.36 -16.49
C LEU A 214 16.39 15.69 -15.10
N PRO A 215 16.14 16.91 -14.58
CA PRO A 215 16.53 17.27 -13.21
C PRO A 215 15.93 16.34 -12.16
N SER A 216 16.65 16.20 -11.04
CA SER A 216 16.28 15.33 -9.91
C SER A 216 15.18 15.91 -9.01
N THR A 217 14.73 17.13 -9.26
CA THR A 217 13.69 17.85 -8.51
C THR A 217 12.44 18.10 -9.37
N GLY A 218 11.32 18.46 -8.73
CA GLY A 218 10.06 18.81 -9.40
C GLY A 218 9.07 17.64 -9.55
N ASP A 219 7.78 17.97 -9.66
CA ASP A 219 6.72 16.96 -9.76
C ASP A 219 6.52 16.52 -11.21
N LEU A 220 6.87 15.26 -11.47
CA LEU A 220 6.73 14.67 -12.80
C LEU A 220 5.26 14.32 -13.07
N SER A 221 4.71 14.92 -14.12
CA SER A 221 3.38 14.63 -14.66
C SER A 221 3.49 14.13 -16.10
N LEU A 222 2.67 13.14 -16.43
CA LEU A 222 2.64 12.53 -17.76
C LEU A 222 1.37 12.93 -18.48
N HIS A 223 1.50 13.33 -19.74
CA HIS A 223 0.41 13.78 -20.57
C HIS A 223 0.44 13.04 -21.91
N ARG A 224 -0.73 12.67 -22.42
CA ARG A 224 -0.90 12.14 -23.78
C ARG A 224 -1.53 13.24 -24.62
N MET A 225 -1.02 13.45 -25.83
CA MET A 225 -1.66 14.34 -26.80
C MET A 225 -2.86 13.63 -27.43
N ARG A 226 -4.04 14.23 -27.35
CA ARG A 226 -5.25 13.74 -28.02
C ARG A 226 -5.77 14.85 -28.92
N GLY A 227 -5.42 14.79 -30.21
CA GLY A 227 -5.61 15.92 -31.10
C GLY A 227 -4.71 17.07 -30.67
N ASN A 228 -5.30 18.24 -30.35
CA ASN A 228 -4.57 19.42 -29.90
C ASN A 228 -4.60 19.62 -28.37
N GLU A 229 -5.16 18.67 -27.62
CA GLU A 229 -5.29 18.77 -26.16
C GLU A 229 -4.31 17.83 -25.45
N SER A 230 -3.60 18.36 -24.45
CA SER A 230 -2.78 17.57 -23.53
C SER A 230 -3.65 17.01 -22.40
N VAL A 231 -3.85 15.70 -22.37
CA VAL A 231 -4.67 15.03 -21.35
C VAL A 231 -3.75 14.30 -20.36
N PRO A 232 -3.91 14.49 -19.04
CA PRO A 232 -3.09 13.78 -18.07
C PRO A 232 -3.34 12.27 -18.15
N VAL A 233 -2.26 11.48 -18.13
CA VAL A 233 -2.32 10.02 -18.18
C VAL A 233 -3.00 9.51 -16.92
N ARG A 234 -4.07 8.73 -17.10
CA ARG A 234 -4.82 8.09 -16.01
C ARG A 234 -4.60 6.59 -16.04
N ASP A 235 -3.37 6.15 -15.75
CA ASP A 235 -2.98 4.72 -15.73
C ASP A 235 -3.98 3.85 -14.93
N GLY A 236 -4.45 4.34 -13.79
CA GLY A 236 -5.41 3.60 -12.97
C GLY A 236 -6.78 3.42 -13.63
N ALA A 237 -7.22 4.35 -14.48
CA ALA A 237 -8.48 4.21 -15.22
C ALA A 237 -8.33 3.21 -16.38
N GLU A 238 -7.20 3.24 -17.08
CA GLU A 238 -6.86 2.28 -18.15
C GLU A 238 -6.74 0.86 -17.59
N PHE A 239 -6.03 0.69 -16.48
CA PHE A 239 -5.92 -0.59 -15.79
C PHE A 239 -7.28 -1.13 -15.32
N ARG A 240 -8.15 -0.27 -14.74
CA ARG A 240 -9.53 -0.69 -14.39
C ARG A 240 -10.36 -1.06 -15.61
N ALA A 241 -10.16 -0.41 -16.75
CA ALA A 241 -10.82 -0.79 -18.00
C ALA A 241 -10.32 -2.16 -18.49
N PHE A 242 -9.01 -2.41 -18.41
CA PHE A 242 -8.40 -3.70 -18.70
C PHE A 242 -8.95 -4.82 -17.81
N LEU A 243 -9.01 -4.63 -16.48
CA LEU A 243 -9.59 -5.61 -15.56
C LEU A 243 -11.06 -5.91 -15.89
N ARG A 244 -11.87 -4.87 -16.17
CA ARG A 244 -13.27 -5.05 -16.58
C ARG A 244 -13.39 -5.86 -17.87
N LYS A 245 -12.53 -5.60 -18.86
CA LYS A 245 -12.48 -6.38 -20.11
C LYS A 245 -12.13 -7.84 -19.81
N ARG A 246 -11.02 -8.08 -19.09
CA ARG A 246 -10.53 -9.43 -18.74
C ARG A 246 -11.58 -10.26 -18.01
N TYR A 247 -12.19 -9.74 -16.94
CA TYR A 247 -13.17 -10.50 -16.14
C TYR A 247 -14.57 -10.59 -16.76
N ARG A 248 -14.88 -9.76 -17.78
CA ARG A 248 -16.11 -9.87 -18.57
C ARG A 248 -16.00 -11.00 -19.59
N PHE A 249 -14.87 -11.09 -20.31
CA PHE A 249 -14.66 -12.10 -21.36
C PHE A 249 -14.20 -13.46 -20.84
N GLY A 250 -13.50 -13.50 -19.70
CA GLY A 250 -13.16 -14.76 -19.02
C GLY A 250 -14.39 -15.55 -18.56
N ALA A 251 -15.58 -14.93 -18.50
CA ALA A 251 -16.83 -15.64 -18.22
C ALA A 251 -17.46 -16.29 -19.46
N THR A 252 -17.01 -15.93 -20.66
CA THR A 252 -17.67 -16.30 -21.93
C THR A 252 -16.85 -17.29 -22.77
N ASN A 253 -15.52 -17.25 -22.72
CA ASN A 253 -14.66 -18.12 -23.54
C ASN A 253 -13.51 -18.71 -22.72
N GLY A 254 -13.64 -19.99 -22.33
CA GLY A 254 -12.54 -20.79 -21.77
C GLY A 254 -11.52 -21.27 -22.81
N GLY A 255 -11.27 -20.52 -23.89
CA GLY A 255 -10.45 -21.01 -25.03
C GLY A 255 -9.66 -19.95 -25.80
N LEU A 256 -9.53 -18.71 -25.32
CA LEU A 256 -8.87 -17.63 -26.07
C LEU A 256 -7.42 -17.32 -25.62
N LEU A 257 -6.88 -18.06 -24.64
CA LEU A 257 -5.49 -17.88 -24.20
C LEU A 257 -4.52 -18.97 -24.72
N ASP A 258 -5.01 -19.98 -25.44
CA ASP A 258 -4.13 -20.97 -26.11
C ASP A 258 -3.52 -20.44 -27.42
N GLY A 259 -3.95 -19.26 -27.90
CA GLY A 259 -3.48 -18.68 -29.17
C GLY A 259 -2.33 -17.69 -29.09
N VAL A 260 -1.78 -17.40 -27.90
CA VAL A 260 -0.71 -16.38 -27.71
C VAL A 260 0.60 -17.00 -27.17
N ALA A 261 0.66 -18.33 -27.05
CA ALA A 261 1.84 -19.07 -26.60
C ALA A 261 2.38 -20.03 -27.68
N GLN A 262 2.31 -19.63 -28.95
CA GLN A 262 3.07 -20.24 -30.04
C GLN A 262 4.02 -19.22 -30.66
#